data_AF-R9J956-F1
#
_entry.id   AF-R9J956-F1
#
_cell.length_a   1.000
_cell.length_b   1.000
_cell.length_c   1.000
_cell.angle_alpha   90.00
_cell.angle_beta   90.00
_cell.angle_gamma   90.00
#
_symmetry.space_group_name_H-M   'P 1'
#
loop_
_entity.id
_entity.type
_entity.pdbx_description
1 polymer ?
#
loop_
_entity_poly.entity_id
_entity_poly.type
_entity_poly.pdbx_seq_one_letter_code
_entity_poly.pdbx_strand_id
1 'polypeptide(L)'
;MIRFSELVNMVILTGAAVILLEIIFRNNNAILWLDVRLLFGCMLAMTLRLFILADSPVANNIPIFSVYPEFCRFLRKPLFYWNRVSVSSVMILQILWIVGAVTSALYRMNTYIITKKRIRNYKRLRALEFSEAVKRINKELGRKAKFCLVTSEELVTPCIFGVFRPYIGIPELELEPEEIYLIMKHEILHYYRGDMIVKILCEASKAVYWWNPCVYMLGDLVSNMQEINVDFRIVKGLSKMEQLEYVDCLVKVARHRVKRKRENRWEISFRKESPSEVHKRISLMIKNQEISGKKTTASFLLSAGILCMIAVGPNVLTFEPYAIPEEKVEGSVGIKGGGICYVDNKDGTYDIYVDGRYFKTTIELFDEHIPVYNTLEEAMSMNQR
;
A
#
# COMPACT_ATOMS: atom_id res chain seq x y z
N MET A 1 -15.38 -3.65 -15.51
CA MET A 1 -15.82 -2.34 -14.96
C MET A 1 -15.59 -2.44 -13.47
N ILE A 2 -14.68 -1.64 -12.90
CA ILE A 2 -14.29 -1.77 -11.47
C ILE A 2 -15.55 -1.57 -10.63
N ARG A 3 -15.88 -2.53 -9.76
CA ARG A 3 -17.05 -2.39 -8.89
C ARG A 3 -16.70 -1.39 -7.79
N PHE A 4 -17.62 -0.47 -7.50
CA PHE A 4 -17.46 0.47 -6.38
C PHE A 4 -17.12 -0.26 -5.07
N SER A 5 -17.64 -1.48 -4.90
CA SER A 5 -17.38 -2.32 -3.74
C SER A 5 -15.93 -2.79 -3.62
N GLU A 6 -15.27 -3.10 -4.74
CA GLU A 6 -13.85 -3.47 -4.77
C GLU A 6 -12.97 -2.32 -4.29
N LEU A 7 -13.26 -1.11 -4.76
CA LEU A 7 -12.51 0.09 -4.38
C LEU A 7 -12.65 0.38 -2.88
N VAL A 8 -13.86 0.25 -2.33
CA VAL A 8 -14.12 0.43 -0.89
C VAL A 8 -13.35 -0.62 -0.07
N ASN A 9 -13.42 -1.90 -0.44
CA ASN A 9 -12.69 -2.98 0.24
C ASN A 9 -11.18 -2.75 0.20
N MET A 10 -10.67 -2.41 -0.98
CA MET A 10 -9.27 -2.14 -1.18
C MET A 10 -8.80 -1.01 -0.27
N VAL A 11 -9.55 0.08 -0.16
CA VAL A 11 -9.19 1.23 0.68
C VAL A 11 -9.22 0.87 2.17
N ILE A 12 -10.29 0.22 2.64
CA ILE A 12 -10.47 -0.11 4.06
C ILE A 12 -9.43 -1.14 4.51
N LEU A 13 -9.34 -2.27 3.80
CA LEU A 13 -8.46 -3.37 4.23
C LEU A 13 -6.98 -3.03 4.04
N THR A 14 -6.63 -2.32 2.95
CA THR A 14 -5.24 -1.83 2.78
C THR A 14 -4.94 -0.76 3.81
N GLY A 15 -5.89 0.12 4.15
CA GLY A 15 -5.73 1.11 5.21
C GLY A 15 -5.47 0.46 6.57
N ALA A 16 -6.26 -0.54 6.95
CA ALA A 16 -6.05 -1.31 8.18
C ALA A 16 -4.67 -2.00 8.20
N ALA A 17 -4.26 -2.62 7.08
CA ALA A 17 -2.95 -3.24 6.95
C ALA A 17 -1.80 -2.21 7.10
N VAL A 18 -1.94 -1.00 6.53
CA VAL A 18 -0.96 0.08 6.67
C VAL A 18 -0.87 0.53 8.12
N ILE A 19 -2.00 0.69 8.82
CA ILE A 19 -2.02 1.08 10.24
C ILE A 19 -1.33 0.02 11.11
N LEU A 20 -1.58 -1.27 10.85
CA LEU A 20 -0.88 -2.36 11.54
C LEU A 20 0.64 -2.30 11.28
N LEU A 21 1.06 -2.05 10.03
CA LEU A 21 2.47 -1.85 9.71
C LEU A 21 3.06 -0.63 10.43
N GLU A 22 2.33 0.47 10.54
CA GLU A 22 2.76 1.67 11.28
C GLU A 22 2.97 1.34 12.76
N ILE A 23 2.05 0.60 13.38
CA ILE A 23 2.16 0.16 14.78
C ILE A 23 3.41 -0.74 14.97
N ILE A 24 3.61 -1.71 14.08
CA ILE A 24 4.80 -2.56 14.09
C ILE A 24 6.06 -1.71 13.91
N PHE A 25 6.04 -0.76 12.97
CA PHE A 25 7.16 0.10 12.67
C PHE A 25 7.50 1.04 13.83
N ARG A 26 6.53 1.47 14.63
CA ARG A 26 6.78 2.31 15.81
C ARG A 26 7.59 1.58 16.88
N ASN A 27 7.55 0.25 16.91
CA ASN A 27 8.29 -0.57 17.86
C ASN A 27 9.64 -1.04 17.29
N ASN A 28 10.74 -0.48 17.79
CA ASN A 28 12.09 -0.84 17.35
C ASN A 28 12.39 -2.34 17.52
N ASN A 29 11.91 -2.96 18.60
CA ASN A 29 12.15 -4.39 18.84
C ASN A 29 11.39 -5.25 17.82
N ALA A 30 10.18 -4.83 17.42
CA ALA A 30 9.41 -5.54 16.39
C ALA A 30 10.12 -5.47 15.02
N ILE A 31 10.62 -4.30 14.62
CA ILE A 31 11.44 -4.15 13.40
C ILE A 31 12.66 -5.07 13.44
N LEU A 32 13.35 -5.13 14.59
CA LEU A 32 14.56 -5.93 14.73
C LEU A 32 14.26 -7.42 14.81
N TRP A 33 13.11 -7.84 15.34
CA TRP A 33 12.74 -9.25 15.41
C TRP A 33 12.27 -9.78 14.06
N LEU A 34 11.41 -9.01 13.38
CA LEU A 34 11.03 -9.26 12.00
C LEU A 34 12.24 -9.09 11.05
N ASP A 35 12.27 -9.79 9.92
CA ASP A 35 13.32 -9.55 8.91
C ASP A 35 12.97 -8.26 8.14
N VAL A 36 13.92 -7.32 8.13
CA VAL A 36 13.76 -5.98 7.52
C VAL A 36 13.55 -6.07 6.00
N ARG A 37 14.08 -7.11 5.34
CA ARG A 37 13.85 -7.35 3.90
C ARG A 37 12.44 -7.88 3.66
N LEU A 38 11.94 -8.76 4.52
CA LEU A 38 10.55 -9.23 4.45
C LEU A 38 9.56 -8.09 4.70
N LEU A 39 9.82 -7.23 5.70
CA LEU A 39 9.00 -6.05 5.95
C LEU A 39 8.98 -5.12 4.74
N PHE A 40 10.14 -4.84 4.16
CA PHE A 40 10.22 -4.02 2.94
C PHE A 40 9.49 -4.67 1.76
N GLY A 41 9.60 -5.99 1.60
CA GLY A 41 8.87 -6.77 0.60
C GLY A 41 7.35 -6.69 0.80
N CYS A 42 6.87 -6.77 2.03
CA CYS A 42 5.46 -6.60 2.39
C CYS A 42 4.94 -5.22 1.99
N MET A 43 5.68 -4.15 2.36
CA MET A 43 5.33 -2.77 1.98
C MET A 43 5.34 -2.57 0.45
N LEU A 44 6.29 -3.18 -0.26
CA LEU A 44 6.34 -3.13 -1.72
C LEU A 44 5.16 -3.87 -2.35
N ALA A 45 4.81 -5.06 -1.85
CA ALA A 45 3.66 -5.82 -2.31
C ALA A 45 2.35 -5.04 -2.12
N MET A 46 2.20 -4.37 -0.98
CA MET A 46 1.06 -3.48 -0.73
C MET A 46 1.03 -2.28 -1.68
N THR A 47 2.19 -1.69 -1.98
CA THR A 47 2.29 -0.58 -2.94
C THR A 47 1.94 -1.03 -4.36
N LEU A 48 2.45 -2.18 -4.81
CA LEU A 48 2.15 -2.75 -6.13
C LEU A 48 0.67 -3.11 -6.26
N ARG A 49 0.09 -3.66 -5.19
CA ARG A 49 -1.32 -3.96 -5.12
C ARG A 49 -2.21 -2.73 -5.34
N LEU A 50 -1.77 -1.53 -4.94
CA LEU A 50 -2.50 -0.29 -5.23
C LEU A 50 -2.73 -0.03 -6.73
N PHE A 51 -1.95 -0.67 -7.61
CA PHE A 51 -2.11 -0.56 -9.06
C PHE A 51 -2.84 -1.75 -9.70
N ILE A 52 -2.93 -2.88 -8.99
CA ILE A 52 -3.59 -4.09 -9.48
C ILE A 52 -5.06 -4.02 -9.03
N LEU A 53 -5.90 -3.48 -9.91
CA LEU A 53 -7.36 -3.36 -9.73
C LEU A 53 -8.11 -4.62 -10.19
N ALA A 54 -7.46 -5.78 -10.16
CA ALA A 54 -8.05 -7.04 -10.60
C ALA A 54 -8.52 -7.85 -9.40
N ASP A 55 -9.70 -8.45 -9.53
CA ASP A 55 -10.19 -9.43 -8.56
C ASP A 55 -9.19 -10.58 -8.46
N SER A 56 -8.80 -10.88 -7.22
CA SER A 56 -8.06 -12.12 -6.97
C SER A 56 -9.01 -13.28 -7.24
N PRO A 57 -8.62 -14.29 -8.04
CA PRO A 57 -9.44 -15.50 -8.22
C PRO A 57 -9.61 -16.30 -6.92
N VAL A 58 -8.91 -15.91 -5.85
CA VAL A 58 -8.94 -16.52 -4.52
C VAL A 58 -9.78 -15.68 -3.53
N ALA A 59 -10.45 -14.61 -4.00
CA ALA A 59 -11.28 -13.78 -3.14
C ALA A 59 -12.53 -14.55 -2.67
N ASN A 60 -12.70 -14.62 -1.35
CA ASN A 60 -13.93 -15.06 -0.72
C ASN A 60 -14.82 -13.85 -0.47
N ASN A 61 -16.01 -13.85 -1.06
CA ASN A 61 -16.96 -12.77 -0.96
C ASN A 61 -17.76 -12.95 0.33
N ILE A 62 -17.62 -12.02 1.27
CA ILE A 62 -18.41 -11.97 2.49
C ILE A 62 -19.61 -11.05 2.21
N PRO A 63 -20.84 -11.58 2.14
CA PRO A 63 -22.01 -10.76 1.86
C PRO A 63 -22.37 -9.89 3.07
N ILE A 64 -22.55 -8.60 2.83
CA ILE A 64 -23.13 -7.67 3.81
C ILE A 64 -24.55 -7.35 3.38
N PHE A 65 -25.53 -7.65 4.24
CA PHE A 65 -26.96 -7.64 3.89
C PHE A 65 -27.72 -6.35 4.26
N SER A 66 -27.19 -5.51 5.15
CA SER A 66 -27.96 -4.39 5.73
C SER A 66 -27.49 -3.02 5.22
N VAL A 67 -26.50 -2.42 5.89
CA VAL A 67 -26.11 -1.02 5.65
C VAL A 67 -25.44 -0.82 4.28
N TYR A 68 -24.63 -1.79 3.85
CA TYR A 68 -23.79 -1.61 2.67
C TYR A 68 -24.56 -1.61 1.34
N PRO A 69 -25.56 -2.49 1.11
CA PRO A 69 -26.40 -2.40 -0.07
C PRO A 69 -27.23 -1.12 -0.13
N GLU A 70 -27.78 -0.66 1.00
CA GLU A 70 -28.56 0.59 1.06
C GLU A 70 -27.71 1.80 0.69
N PHE A 71 -26.50 1.88 1.22
CA PHE A 71 -25.55 2.93 0.88
C PHE A 71 -25.17 2.91 -0.61
N CYS A 72 -24.89 1.72 -1.16
CA CYS A 72 -24.62 1.57 -2.59
C CYS A 72 -25.82 2.01 -3.45
N ARG A 73 -27.05 1.65 -3.04
CA ARG A 73 -28.29 2.05 -3.73
C ARG A 73 -28.48 3.56 -3.68
N PHE A 74 -28.26 4.17 -2.51
CA PHE A 74 -28.32 5.62 -2.34
C PHE A 74 -27.36 6.36 -3.28
N LEU A 75 -26.09 5.91 -3.36
CA LEU A 75 -25.10 6.54 -4.24
C LEU A 75 -25.41 6.38 -5.73
N ARG A 76 -26.04 5.26 -6.12
CA ARG A 76 -26.40 4.99 -7.52
C ARG A 76 -27.72 5.61 -7.95
N LYS A 77 -28.56 6.04 -6.99
CA LYS A 77 -29.84 6.70 -7.29
C LYS A 77 -29.60 7.94 -8.16
N PRO A 78 -30.37 8.13 -9.24
CA PRO A 78 -30.24 9.34 -10.05
C PRO A 78 -30.65 10.57 -9.24
N LEU A 79 -29.77 11.58 -9.22
CA LEU A 79 -30.04 12.88 -8.61
C LEU A 79 -30.86 13.76 -9.56
N PHE A 80 -30.48 13.79 -10.83
CA PHE A 80 -31.18 14.52 -11.90
C PHE A 80 -30.87 13.91 -13.26
N TYR A 81 -31.66 14.27 -14.27
CA TYR A 81 -31.45 13.88 -15.66
C TYR A 81 -30.93 15.06 -16.46
N TRP A 82 -29.82 14.87 -17.17
CA TRP A 82 -29.24 15.86 -18.08
C TRP A 82 -29.19 15.28 -19.49
N ASN A 83 -29.90 15.88 -20.45
CA ASN A 83 -29.98 15.39 -21.83
C ASN A 83 -30.21 13.87 -21.95
N ARG A 84 -31.18 13.34 -21.17
CA ARG A 84 -31.53 11.90 -21.08
C ARG A 84 -30.48 10.99 -20.40
N VAL A 85 -29.39 11.55 -19.88
CA VAL A 85 -28.42 10.81 -19.05
C VAL A 85 -28.78 11.00 -17.58
N SER A 86 -28.95 9.88 -16.86
CA SER A 86 -29.15 9.89 -15.41
C SER A 86 -27.83 10.20 -14.69
N VAL A 87 -27.76 11.31 -13.98
CA VAL A 87 -26.58 11.67 -13.17
C VAL A 87 -26.77 11.15 -11.76
N SER A 88 -25.93 10.22 -11.33
CA SER A 88 -25.90 9.69 -9.95
C SER A 88 -24.74 10.27 -9.14
N SER A 89 -24.80 10.15 -7.81
CA SER A 89 -23.72 10.57 -6.91
C SER A 89 -22.40 9.85 -7.23
N VAL A 90 -22.45 8.56 -7.62
CA VAL A 90 -21.25 7.81 -8.04
C VAL A 90 -20.54 8.48 -9.23
N MET A 91 -21.30 8.94 -10.23
CA MET A 91 -20.70 9.60 -11.41
C MET A 91 -19.98 10.89 -11.03
N ILE A 92 -20.60 11.71 -10.15
CA ILE A 92 -19.99 12.94 -9.66
C ILE A 92 -18.69 12.64 -8.91
N LEU A 93 -18.71 11.64 -8.01
CA LEU A 93 -17.52 11.22 -7.26
C LEU A 93 -16.41 10.66 -8.18
N GLN A 94 -16.77 9.93 -9.23
CA GLN A 94 -15.81 9.45 -10.24
C GLN A 94 -15.15 10.60 -10.99
N ILE A 95 -15.93 11.59 -11.44
CA ILE A 95 -15.39 12.77 -12.12
C ILE A 95 -14.47 13.55 -11.17
N LEU A 96 -14.93 13.80 -9.94
CA LEU A 96 -14.12 14.47 -8.91
C LEU A 96 -12.80 13.73 -8.66
N TRP A 97 -12.86 12.39 -8.57
CA TRP A 97 -11.69 11.56 -8.40
C TRP A 97 -10.72 11.68 -9.58
N ILE A 98 -11.20 11.58 -10.83
CA ILE A 98 -10.37 11.72 -12.05
C ILE A 98 -9.70 13.10 -12.06
N VAL A 99 -10.46 14.18 -11.85
CA VAL A 99 -9.93 15.55 -11.84
C VAL A 99 -8.86 15.72 -10.76
N GLY A 100 -9.11 15.22 -9.55
CA GLY A 100 -8.15 15.26 -8.45
C GLY A 100 -6.89 14.42 -8.75
N ALA A 101 -7.04 13.23 -9.32
CA ALA A 101 -5.92 12.36 -9.67
C ALA A 101 -5.04 12.98 -10.77
N VAL A 102 -5.65 13.56 -11.82
CA VAL A 102 -4.93 14.28 -12.88
C VAL A 102 -4.21 15.50 -12.31
N THR A 103 -4.87 16.29 -11.48
CA THR A 103 -4.26 17.48 -10.84
C THR A 103 -3.07 17.09 -9.96
N SER A 104 -3.23 16.06 -9.12
CA SER A 104 -2.17 15.52 -8.25
C SER A 104 -1.00 14.96 -9.07
N ALA A 105 -1.27 14.23 -10.15
CA ALA A 105 -0.25 13.70 -11.05
C ALA A 105 0.54 14.82 -11.74
N LEU A 106 -0.16 15.84 -12.26
CA LEU A 106 0.48 17.01 -12.89
C LEU A 106 1.34 17.79 -11.88
N TYR A 107 0.85 18.01 -10.67
CA TYR A 107 1.62 18.67 -9.60
C TYR A 107 2.92 17.92 -9.28
N ARG A 108 2.86 16.59 -9.11
CA ARG A 108 4.03 15.75 -8.83
C ARG A 108 4.99 15.68 -10.02
N MET A 109 4.46 15.57 -11.24
CA MET A 109 5.27 15.56 -12.46
C MET A 109 6.01 16.89 -12.63
N ASN A 110 5.33 18.01 -12.44
CA ASN A 110 5.94 19.35 -12.50
C ASN A 110 7.03 19.50 -11.44
N THR A 111 6.77 19.08 -10.20
CA THR A 111 7.76 19.07 -9.11
C THR A 111 8.99 18.25 -9.49
N TYR A 112 8.80 17.05 -10.06
CA TYR A 112 9.89 16.19 -10.51
C TYR A 112 10.71 16.84 -11.63
N ILE A 113 10.05 17.44 -12.64
CA ILE A 113 10.71 18.10 -13.77
C ILE A 113 11.52 19.32 -13.30
N ILE A 114 10.94 20.15 -12.44
CA ILE A 114 11.61 21.34 -11.87
C ILE A 114 12.86 20.90 -11.09
N THR A 115 12.70 19.91 -10.20
CA THR A 115 13.80 19.38 -9.39
C THR A 115 14.90 18.80 -10.28
N LYS A 116 14.54 18.00 -11.30
CA LYS A 116 15.49 17.45 -12.27
C LYS A 116 16.25 18.55 -13.03
N LYS A 117 15.56 19.59 -13.49
CA LYS A 117 16.18 20.74 -14.15
C LYS A 117 17.15 21.45 -13.22
N ARG A 118 16.79 21.62 -11.94
CA ARG A 118 17.63 22.30 -10.96
C ARG A 118 18.90 21.52 -10.66
N ILE A 119 18.79 20.22 -10.37
CA ILE A 119 19.97 19.35 -10.13
C ILE A 119 20.93 19.37 -11.31
N ARG A 120 20.40 19.34 -12.55
CA ARG A 120 21.23 19.36 -13.76
C ARG A 120 22.05 20.66 -13.89
N ASN A 121 21.54 21.75 -13.33
CA ASN A 121 22.18 23.06 -13.35
C ASN A 121 23.14 23.28 -12.16
N TYR A 122 23.19 22.37 -11.18
CA TYR A 122 24.15 22.46 -10.09
C TYR A 122 25.60 22.33 -10.58
N LYS A 123 26.51 22.90 -9.79
CA LYS A 123 27.94 22.89 -10.08
C LYS A 123 28.45 21.44 -10.06
N ARG A 124 29.20 21.04 -11.08
CA ARG A 124 29.84 19.71 -11.09
C ARG A 124 30.93 19.65 -10.04
N LEU A 125 30.86 18.63 -9.18
CA LEU A 125 31.91 18.33 -8.22
C LEU A 125 32.99 17.49 -8.92
N ARG A 126 34.19 18.06 -9.06
CA ARG A 126 35.33 17.42 -9.77
C ARG A 126 36.48 17.00 -8.84
N ALA A 127 36.24 16.97 -7.53
CA ALA A 127 37.23 16.54 -6.56
C ALA A 127 37.61 15.06 -6.77
N LEU A 128 38.92 14.78 -6.74
CA LEU A 128 39.47 13.46 -7.04
C LEU A 128 38.99 12.40 -6.04
N GLU A 129 38.96 12.75 -4.75
CA GLU A 129 38.53 11.90 -3.63
C GLU A 129 37.15 11.27 -3.85
N PHE A 130 36.17 12.07 -4.31
CA PHE A 130 34.84 11.55 -4.60
C PHE A 130 34.83 10.59 -5.81
N SER A 131 35.61 10.89 -6.85
CA SER A 131 35.73 9.99 -7.99
C SER A 131 36.41 8.68 -7.63
N GLU A 132 37.39 8.71 -6.73
CA GLU A 132 38.09 7.54 -6.22
C GLU A 132 37.19 6.70 -5.33
N ALA A 133 36.42 7.33 -4.44
CA ALA A 133 35.40 6.67 -3.64
C ALA A 133 34.40 5.91 -4.53
N VAL A 134 33.87 6.53 -5.59
CA VAL A 134 32.97 5.87 -6.56
C VAL A 134 33.64 4.64 -7.19
N LYS A 135 34.89 4.76 -7.64
CA LYS A 135 35.64 3.64 -8.24
C LYS A 135 35.83 2.50 -7.26
N ARG A 136 36.23 2.81 -6.02
CA ARG A 136 36.42 1.85 -4.93
C ARG A 136 35.12 1.11 -4.63
N ILE A 137 34.03 1.83 -4.41
CA ILE A 137 32.71 1.25 -4.10
C ILE A 137 32.19 0.38 -5.26
N ASN A 138 32.34 0.85 -6.50
CA ASN A 138 31.96 0.07 -7.68
C ASN A 138 32.76 -1.24 -7.79
N LYS A 139 34.07 -1.20 -7.53
CA LYS A 139 34.93 -2.39 -7.51
C LYS A 139 34.49 -3.37 -6.42
N GLU A 140 34.25 -2.89 -5.20
CA GLU A 140 33.79 -3.70 -4.07
C GLU A 140 32.44 -4.37 -4.34
N LEU A 141 31.50 -3.66 -4.98
CA LEU A 141 30.16 -4.18 -5.28
C LEU A 141 30.09 -4.99 -6.59
N GLY A 142 31.19 -5.09 -7.35
CA GLY A 142 31.20 -5.74 -8.67
C GLY A 142 30.32 -5.03 -9.70
N ARG A 143 30.16 -3.70 -9.60
CA ARG A 143 29.28 -2.87 -10.44
C ARG A 143 30.07 -1.82 -11.22
N LYS A 144 29.41 -1.17 -12.18
CA LYS A 144 30.06 -0.29 -13.17
C LYS A 144 29.26 1.00 -13.46
N ALA A 145 28.27 1.34 -12.63
CA ALA A 145 27.44 2.51 -12.91
C ALA A 145 28.27 3.79 -12.79
N LYS A 146 27.96 4.76 -13.68
CA LYS A 146 28.58 6.08 -13.68
C LYS A 146 27.62 7.07 -13.00
N PHE A 147 28.17 7.90 -12.13
CA PHE A 147 27.41 8.89 -11.36
C PHE A 147 27.87 10.30 -11.75
N CYS A 148 26.92 11.23 -11.91
CA CYS A 148 27.24 12.64 -12.06
C CYS A 148 27.27 13.29 -10.69
N LEU A 149 28.45 13.69 -10.23
CA LEU A 149 28.61 14.34 -8.94
C LEU A 149 28.34 15.85 -9.07
N VAL A 150 27.47 16.36 -8.22
CA VAL A 150 27.09 17.77 -8.21
C VAL A 150 27.06 18.32 -6.78
N THR A 151 27.26 19.62 -6.64
CA THR A 151 27.21 20.33 -5.36
C THR A 151 26.51 21.68 -5.54
N SER A 152 25.86 22.16 -4.49
CA SER A 152 25.10 23.41 -4.45
C SER A 152 24.85 23.83 -3.01
N GLU A 153 24.79 25.14 -2.76
CA GLU A 153 24.36 25.70 -1.47
C GLU A 153 22.93 25.31 -1.09
N GLU A 154 22.07 24.99 -2.09
CA GLU A 154 20.69 24.54 -1.87
C GLU A 154 20.60 23.10 -1.34
N LEU A 155 21.69 22.32 -1.44
CA LEU A 155 21.76 20.96 -0.94
C LEU A 155 22.17 20.98 0.54
N VAL A 156 21.31 20.44 1.39
CA VAL A 156 21.53 20.38 2.84
C VAL A 156 21.95 18.99 3.32
N THR A 157 21.65 17.95 2.53
CA THR A 157 22.05 16.57 2.76
C THR A 157 22.58 15.95 1.48
N PRO A 158 23.45 14.92 1.58
CA PRO A 158 23.72 14.03 0.47
C PRO A 158 22.41 13.45 -0.08
N CYS A 159 22.34 13.26 -1.39
CA CYS A 159 21.18 12.65 -2.02
C CYS A 159 21.52 12.08 -3.39
N ILE A 160 20.76 11.06 -3.78
CA ILE A 160 20.80 10.50 -5.12
C ILE A 160 19.51 10.77 -5.90
N PHE A 161 19.66 11.16 -7.16
CA PHE A 161 18.53 11.46 -8.03
C PHE A 161 18.67 10.90 -9.45
N GLY A 162 17.61 10.29 -9.96
CA GLY A 162 17.52 9.79 -11.33
C GLY A 162 17.72 8.27 -11.43
N VAL A 163 17.02 7.66 -12.40
CA VAL A 163 16.99 6.20 -12.60
C VAL A 163 18.04 5.74 -13.62
N PHE A 164 18.10 6.38 -14.80
CA PHE A 164 19.03 5.97 -15.87
C PHE A 164 20.36 6.71 -15.86
N ARG A 165 20.35 7.95 -15.38
CA ARG A 165 21.52 8.82 -15.25
C ARG A 165 21.53 9.39 -13.84
N PRO A 166 22.10 8.66 -12.86
CA PRO A 166 22.04 9.07 -11.47
C PRO A 166 22.96 10.27 -11.22
N TYR A 167 22.42 11.28 -10.57
CA TYR A 167 23.12 12.41 -10.00
C TYR A 167 23.30 12.15 -8.51
N ILE A 168 24.50 12.34 -8.00
CA ILE A 168 24.74 12.36 -6.55
C ILE A 168 25.01 13.81 -6.19
N GLY A 169 24.09 14.39 -5.43
CA GLY A 169 24.20 15.71 -4.86
C GLY A 169 24.91 15.63 -3.51
N ILE A 170 26.01 16.36 -3.36
CA ILE A 170 26.76 16.47 -2.11
C ILE A 170 26.65 17.91 -1.61
N PRO A 171 26.23 18.13 -0.35
CA PRO A 171 26.16 19.47 0.23
C PRO A 171 27.56 20.05 0.40
N GLU A 172 27.67 21.37 0.54
CA GLU A 172 28.92 22.04 0.90
C GLU A 172 29.25 21.78 2.37
N LEU A 173 29.78 20.59 2.62
CA LEU A 173 30.18 20.07 3.92
C LEU A 173 31.62 19.59 3.83
N GLU A 174 32.45 20.00 4.78
CA GLU A 174 33.82 19.50 4.93
C GLU A 174 33.77 18.05 5.41
N LEU A 175 34.32 17.16 4.60
CA LEU A 175 34.30 15.71 4.82
C LEU A 175 35.72 15.18 4.68
N GLU A 176 36.11 14.34 5.65
CA GLU A 176 37.35 13.58 5.58
C GLU A 176 37.22 12.44 4.54
N PRO A 177 38.33 11.91 3.99
CA PRO A 177 38.29 10.87 2.96
C PRO A 177 37.43 9.64 3.31
N GLU A 178 37.51 9.18 4.56
CA GLU A 178 36.72 8.07 5.09
C GLU A 178 35.22 8.42 5.15
N GLU A 179 34.87 9.63 5.56
CA GLU A 179 33.48 10.12 5.59
C GLU A 179 32.90 10.22 4.18
N ILE A 180 33.70 10.70 3.21
CA ILE A 180 33.34 10.72 1.79
C ILE A 180 33.01 9.30 1.33
N TYR A 181 33.88 8.32 1.63
CA TYR A 181 33.62 6.93 1.26
C TYR A 181 32.31 6.40 1.85
N LEU A 182 32.05 6.64 3.14
CA LEU A 182 30.84 6.17 3.81
C LEU A 182 29.56 6.80 3.26
N ILE A 183 29.54 8.12 3.06
CA ILE A 183 28.41 8.85 2.47
C ILE A 183 28.16 8.40 1.03
N MET A 184 29.22 8.31 0.22
CA MET A 184 29.10 7.87 -1.16
C MET A 184 28.59 6.43 -1.24
N LYS A 185 29.04 5.55 -0.35
CA LYS A 185 28.58 4.16 -0.27
C LYS A 185 27.08 4.11 0.06
N HIS A 186 26.61 4.96 0.98
CA HIS A 186 25.20 5.09 1.31
C HIS A 186 24.35 5.47 0.08
N GLU A 187 24.68 6.57 -0.58
CA GLU A 187 23.93 7.06 -1.74
C GLU A 187 23.98 6.06 -2.92
N ILE A 188 25.14 5.47 -3.19
CA ILE A 188 25.29 4.50 -4.28
C ILE A 188 24.48 3.22 -4.01
N LEU A 189 24.35 2.79 -2.75
CA LEU A 189 23.54 1.64 -2.39
C LEU A 189 22.05 1.88 -2.67
N HIS A 190 21.52 3.08 -2.45
CA HIS A 190 20.15 3.43 -2.85
C HIS A 190 19.93 3.23 -4.35
N TYR A 191 20.89 3.65 -5.19
CA TYR A 191 20.81 3.44 -6.62
C TYR A 191 20.81 1.96 -7.01
N TYR A 192 21.77 1.20 -6.50
CA TYR A 192 21.87 -0.22 -6.85
C TYR A 192 20.71 -1.07 -6.32
N ARG A 193 19.99 -0.59 -5.30
CA ARG A 193 18.75 -1.20 -4.82
C ARG A 193 17.51 -0.78 -5.61
N GLY A 194 17.61 0.22 -6.48
CA GLY A 194 16.47 0.74 -7.23
C GLY A 194 15.50 1.56 -6.37
N ASP A 195 15.97 2.14 -5.26
CA ASP A 195 15.10 2.83 -4.30
C ASP A 195 14.34 4.01 -4.93
N MET A 196 14.91 4.64 -5.95
CA MET A 196 14.24 5.68 -6.73
C MET A 196 13.01 5.17 -7.49
N ILE A 197 13.02 3.92 -8.00
CA ILE A 197 11.87 3.34 -8.70
C ILE A 197 10.73 3.13 -7.72
N VAL A 198 11.04 2.57 -6.54
CA VAL A 198 10.05 2.38 -5.47
C VAL A 198 9.47 3.72 -5.02
N LYS A 199 10.29 4.78 -4.93
CA LYS A 199 9.81 6.13 -4.64
C LYS A 199 8.87 6.66 -5.72
N ILE A 200 9.18 6.46 -7.00
CA ILE A 200 8.30 6.83 -8.12
C ILE A 200 6.97 6.09 -8.03
N LEU A 201 6.98 4.79 -7.71
CA LEU A 201 5.76 4.00 -7.49
C LEU A 201 4.91 4.58 -6.35
N CYS A 202 5.52 4.90 -5.21
CA CYS A 202 4.81 5.52 -4.08
C CYS A 202 4.20 6.87 -4.47
N GLU A 203 4.93 7.70 -5.20
CA GLU A 203 4.43 9.00 -5.67
C GLU A 203 3.29 8.85 -6.68
N ALA A 204 3.33 7.83 -7.55
CA ALA A 204 2.22 7.48 -8.42
C ALA A 204 1.00 6.99 -7.62
N SER A 205 1.18 6.17 -6.59
CA SER A 205 0.07 5.75 -5.71
C SER A 205 -0.56 6.96 -5.02
N LYS A 206 0.23 7.89 -4.50
CA LYS A 206 -0.27 9.14 -3.91
C LYS A 206 -0.96 10.07 -4.92
N ALA A 207 -0.69 9.92 -6.22
CA ALA A 207 -1.42 10.66 -7.26
C ALA A 207 -2.82 10.08 -7.46
N VAL A 208 -2.92 8.76 -7.60
CA VAL A 208 -4.18 8.01 -7.80
C VAL A 208 -5.09 8.10 -6.57
N TYR A 209 -4.50 7.94 -5.39
CA TYR A 209 -5.20 7.96 -4.09
C TYR A 209 -4.91 9.24 -3.32
N TRP A 210 -4.97 10.38 -4.00
CA TRP A 210 -4.59 11.69 -3.44
C TRP A 210 -5.35 12.07 -2.16
N TRP A 211 -6.56 11.56 -1.98
CA TRP A 211 -7.43 11.77 -0.83
C TRP A 211 -7.17 10.81 0.32
N ASN A 212 -6.42 9.72 0.12
CA ASN A 212 -6.26 8.65 1.10
C ASN A 212 -4.99 8.85 1.95
N PRO A 213 -5.09 9.21 3.25
CA PRO A 213 -3.93 9.44 4.11
C PRO A 213 -3.06 8.19 4.31
N CYS A 214 -3.64 6.98 4.27
CA CYS A 214 -2.90 5.73 4.46
C CYS A 214 -1.87 5.50 3.35
N VAL A 215 -2.12 5.99 2.13
CA VAL A 215 -1.15 5.87 1.02
C VAL A 215 0.06 6.78 1.25
N TYR A 216 -0.13 7.93 1.90
CA TYR A 216 0.98 8.80 2.30
C TYR A 216 1.80 8.14 3.42
N MET A 217 1.13 7.59 4.44
CA MET A 217 1.77 6.84 5.52
C MET A 217 2.59 5.66 4.98
N LEU A 218 2.03 4.87 4.06
CA LEU A 218 2.75 3.77 3.42
C LEU A 218 4.00 4.26 2.68
N GLY A 219 3.90 5.39 1.95
CA GLY A 219 5.06 5.98 1.29
C GLY A 219 6.16 6.41 2.26
N ASP A 220 5.79 6.95 3.43
CA ASP A 220 6.75 7.36 4.47
C ASP A 220 7.38 6.14 5.15
N LEU A 221 6.60 5.09 5.43
CA LEU A 221 7.06 3.80 5.93
C LEU A 221 8.06 3.14 4.97
N VAL A 222 7.71 3.04 3.68
CA VAL A 222 8.58 2.51 2.63
C VAL A 222 9.89 3.28 2.60
N SER A 223 9.81 4.61 2.61
CA SER A 223 11.00 5.43 2.54
C SER A 223 11.87 5.27 3.79
N ASN A 224 11.30 5.16 4.99
CA ASN A 224 12.07 4.94 6.22
C ASN A 224 12.71 3.55 6.25
N MET A 225 12.01 2.57 5.70
CA MET A 225 12.52 1.22 5.54
C MET A 225 13.67 1.14 4.51
N GLN A 226 13.71 2.02 3.51
CA GLN A 226 14.84 2.11 2.57
C GLN A 226 16.13 2.51 3.29
N GLU A 227 16.08 3.59 4.09
CA GLU A 227 17.21 4.08 4.89
C GLU A 227 17.74 2.99 5.84
N ILE A 228 16.86 2.39 6.65
CA ILE A 228 17.23 1.34 7.61
C ILE A 228 17.92 0.17 6.89
N ASN A 229 17.40 -0.25 5.74
CA ASN A 229 18.01 -1.32 4.97
C ASN A 229 19.37 -0.95 4.34
N VAL A 230 19.58 0.31 3.95
CA VAL A 230 20.89 0.77 3.46
C VAL A 230 21.87 0.79 4.63
N ASP A 231 21.49 1.37 5.76
CA ASP A 231 22.31 1.40 6.98
C ASP A 231 22.73 -0.01 7.41
N PHE A 232 21.77 -0.93 7.47
CA PHE A 232 22.02 -2.32 7.86
C PHE A 232 22.98 -3.03 6.89
N ARG A 233 22.91 -2.69 5.61
CA ARG A 233 23.82 -3.24 4.60
C ARG A 233 25.24 -2.69 4.74
N ILE A 234 25.39 -1.42 5.11
CA ILE A 234 26.68 -0.81 5.37
C ILE A 234 27.32 -1.47 6.59
N VAL A 235 26.63 -1.50 7.73
CA VAL A 235 27.20 -1.99 8.99
C VAL A 235 27.52 -3.49 9.01
N LYS A 236 26.85 -4.31 8.18
CA LYS A 236 27.05 -5.78 8.17
C LYS A 236 28.50 -6.20 7.92
N GLY A 237 29.28 -5.40 7.21
CA GLY A 237 30.68 -5.70 6.87
C GLY A 237 31.70 -4.87 7.63
N LEU A 238 31.27 -4.06 8.62
CA LEU A 238 32.14 -3.14 9.34
C LEU A 238 32.48 -3.67 10.74
N SER A 239 33.70 -3.43 11.19
CA SER A 239 34.11 -3.59 12.59
C SER A 239 33.31 -2.66 13.51
N LYS A 240 33.35 -2.90 14.82
CA LYS A 240 32.65 -2.04 15.79
C LYS A 240 33.11 -0.58 15.71
N MET A 241 34.40 -0.35 15.45
CA MET A 241 34.95 1.01 15.35
C MET A 241 34.46 1.71 14.08
N GLU A 242 34.57 1.06 12.92
CA GLU A 242 34.07 1.60 11.64
C GLU A 242 32.56 1.88 11.66
N GLN A 243 31.80 1.12 12.46
CA GLN A 243 30.37 1.40 12.66
C GLN A 243 30.13 2.67 13.48
N LEU A 244 30.95 2.95 14.49
CA LEU A 244 30.87 4.20 15.25
C LEU A 244 31.25 5.38 14.36
N GLU A 245 32.29 5.24 13.54
CA GLU A 245 32.66 6.25 12.53
C GLU A 245 31.50 6.53 11.56
N TYR A 246 30.78 5.49 11.13
CA TYR A 246 29.58 5.66 10.32
C TYR A 246 28.45 6.39 11.05
N VAL A 247 28.22 6.08 12.33
CA VAL A 247 27.23 6.81 13.15
C VAL A 247 27.63 8.28 13.32
N ASP A 248 28.89 8.57 13.56
CA ASP A 248 29.41 9.94 13.67
C ASP A 248 29.22 10.70 12.36
N CYS A 249 29.45 10.04 11.22
CA CYS A 249 29.19 10.60 9.90
C CYS A 249 27.70 10.96 9.71
N LEU A 250 26.77 10.06 10.08
CA LEU A 250 25.33 10.34 10.05
C LEU A 250 24.94 11.52 10.94
N VAL A 251 25.52 11.59 12.15
CA VAL A 251 25.28 12.71 13.08
C VAL A 251 25.83 14.03 12.53
N LYS A 252 27.00 14.02 11.91
CA LYS A 252 27.62 15.20 11.27
C LYS A 252 26.72 15.74 10.15
N VAL A 253 26.24 14.87 9.26
CA VAL A 253 25.29 15.25 8.18
C VAL A 253 23.98 15.79 8.77
N ALA A 254 23.42 15.14 9.80
CA ALA A 254 22.19 15.59 10.45
C ALA A 254 22.35 16.96 11.12
N ARG A 255 23.48 17.22 11.78
CA ARG A 255 23.81 18.52 12.38
C ARG A 255 23.93 19.61 11.33
N HIS A 256 24.65 19.35 10.24
CA HIS A 256 24.79 20.30 9.13
C HIS A 256 23.42 20.72 8.58
N ARG A 257 22.53 19.75 8.40
CA ARG A 257 21.17 20.01 7.94
C ARG A 257 20.36 20.86 8.92
N VAL A 258 20.36 20.53 10.21
CA VAL A 258 19.64 21.30 11.23
C VAL A 258 20.13 22.75 11.27
N LYS A 259 21.45 22.96 11.12
CA LYS A 259 22.04 24.30 11.02
C LYS A 259 21.51 25.06 9.81
N ARG A 260 21.57 24.48 8.60
CA ARG A 260 21.09 25.12 7.37
C ARG A 260 19.59 25.44 7.41
N LYS A 261 18.77 24.57 8.01
CA LYS A 261 17.33 24.80 8.18
C LYS A 261 17.00 26.01 9.04
N ARG A 262 17.79 26.25 10.10
CA ARG A 262 17.64 27.45 10.95
C ARG A 262 18.00 28.73 10.22
N GLU A 263 18.86 28.64 9.20
CA GLU A 263 19.28 29.79 8.38
C GLU A 263 18.23 30.18 7.31
N ASN A 264 17.03 29.59 7.31
CA ASN A 264 15.90 29.92 6.42
C ASN A 264 16.22 29.96 4.91
N ARG A 265 17.25 29.26 4.46
CA ARG A 265 17.52 29.12 3.03
C ARG A 265 16.51 28.18 2.40
N TRP A 266 16.08 28.48 1.18
CA TRP A 266 15.20 27.61 0.40
C TRP A 266 15.88 26.25 0.20
N GLU A 267 15.37 25.21 0.86
CA GLU A 267 15.99 23.89 0.86
C GLU A 267 15.40 23.00 -0.25
N ILE A 268 16.26 22.27 -0.96
CA ILE A 268 15.85 21.01 -1.58
C ILE A 268 16.35 19.89 -0.71
N SER A 269 15.48 19.46 0.19
CA SER A 269 15.61 18.16 0.81
C SER A 269 14.73 17.19 0.03
N PHE A 270 15.34 16.20 -0.64
CA PHE A 270 14.60 15.12 -1.31
C PHE A 270 13.76 14.28 -0.34
N ARG A 271 13.96 14.49 0.97
CA ARG A 271 13.30 13.81 2.08
C ARG A 271 13.11 14.77 3.24
N LYS A 272 11.93 14.82 3.86
CA LYS A 272 11.72 15.51 5.13
C LYS A 272 12.18 14.61 6.28
N GLU A 273 13.45 14.25 6.32
CA GLU A 273 13.94 13.43 7.44
C GLU A 273 13.98 14.28 8.73
N SER A 274 13.69 13.70 9.88
CA SER A 274 13.63 14.37 11.17
C SER A 274 14.78 13.91 12.08
N PRO A 275 15.21 14.70 13.07
CA PRO A 275 16.20 14.25 14.06
C PRO A 275 15.81 12.94 14.75
N SER A 276 14.49 12.72 14.95
CA SER A 276 13.93 11.46 15.47
C SER A 276 14.16 10.27 14.55
N GLU A 277 14.13 10.44 13.23
CA GLU A 277 14.39 9.35 12.28
C GLU A 277 15.86 8.96 12.28
N VAL A 278 16.78 9.93 12.35
CA VAL A 278 18.23 9.66 12.50
C VAL A 278 18.50 8.92 13.81
N HIS A 279 17.90 9.36 14.92
CA HIS A 279 18.02 8.67 16.20
C HIS A 279 17.50 7.23 16.14
N LYS A 280 16.35 7.02 15.48
CA LYS A 280 15.77 5.67 15.28
C LYS A 280 16.71 4.78 14.48
N ARG A 281 17.29 5.27 13.38
CA ARG A 281 18.25 4.54 12.54
C ARG A 281 19.47 4.11 13.36
N ILE A 282 20.08 5.03 14.10
CA ILE A 282 21.24 4.75 14.98
C ILE A 282 20.88 3.70 16.04
N SER A 283 19.73 3.85 16.72
CA SER A 283 19.27 2.90 17.73
C SER A 283 19.08 1.48 17.15
N LEU A 284 18.47 1.40 15.96
CA LEU A 284 18.26 0.13 15.26
C LEU A 284 19.60 -0.49 14.83
N MET A 285 20.54 0.29 14.31
CA MET A 285 21.86 -0.21 13.89
C MET A 285 22.63 -0.82 15.06
N ILE A 286 22.67 -0.13 16.20
CA ILE A 286 23.36 -0.59 17.41
C ILE A 286 22.70 -1.88 17.94
N LYS A 287 21.37 -1.88 18.09
CA LYS A 287 20.63 -3.05 18.64
C LYS A 287 20.59 -4.26 17.70
N ASN A 288 20.65 -4.06 16.38
CA ASN A 288 20.68 -5.16 15.41
C ASN A 288 21.86 -6.10 15.64
N GLN A 289 22.98 -5.58 16.18
CA GLN A 289 24.16 -6.38 16.54
C GLN A 289 23.85 -7.45 17.60
N GLU A 290 23.02 -7.12 18.58
CA GLU A 290 22.72 -8.00 19.72
C GLU A 290 21.71 -9.10 19.36
N ILE A 291 20.84 -8.80 18.40
CA ILE A 291 19.69 -9.64 18.04
C ILE A 291 20.01 -10.54 16.84
N SER A 292 20.83 -10.11 15.89
CA SER A 292 21.11 -10.87 14.67
C SER A 292 21.72 -12.25 14.95
N GLY A 293 22.44 -12.44 16.06
CA GLY A 293 22.97 -13.74 16.48
C GLY A 293 21.97 -14.66 17.18
N LYS A 294 20.78 -14.18 17.53
CA LYS A 294 19.76 -14.90 18.33
C LYS A 294 18.53 -15.33 17.52
N LYS A 295 18.45 -14.94 16.23
CA LYS A 295 17.30 -15.26 15.38
C LYS A 295 17.32 -16.72 14.95
N THR A 296 16.29 -17.48 15.33
CA THR A 296 16.09 -18.86 14.88
C THR A 296 15.31 -18.91 13.56
N THR A 297 15.44 -20.01 12.80
CA THR A 297 14.67 -20.26 11.58
C THR A 297 13.16 -20.19 11.83
N ALA A 298 12.70 -20.64 13.00
CA ALA A 298 11.29 -20.55 13.41
C ALA A 298 10.81 -19.10 13.56
N SER A 299 11.65 -18.20 14.09
CA SER A 299 11.32 -16.77 14.21
C SER A 299 11.18 -16.11 12.83
N PHE A 300 12.03 -16.51 11.87
CA PHE A 300 11.92 -16.06 10.49
C PHE A 300 10.61 -16.52 9.83
N LEU A 301 10.26 -17.80 9.97
CA LEU A 301 9.01 -18.36 9.42
C LEU A 301 7.76 -17.69 10.00
N LEU A 302 7.73 -17.46 11.32
CA LEU A 302 6.66 -16.70 11.99
C LEU A 302 6.55 -15.27 11.43
N SER A 303 7.69 -14.58 11.29
CA SER A 303 7.72 -13.23 10.71
C SER A 303 7.21 -13.21 9.27
N ALA A 304 7.57 -14.21 8.47
CA ALA A 304 7.13 -14.35 7.09
C ALA A 304 5.62 -14.62 7.02
N GLY A 305 5.09 -15.50 7.89
CA GLY A 305 3.67 -15.80 7.98
C GLY A 305 2.83 -14.55 8.31
N ILE A 306 3.22 -13.80 9.35
CA ILE A 306 2.52 -12.57 9.76
C ILE A 306 2.51 -11.54 8.63
N LEU A 307 3.65 -11.31 7.99
CA LEU A 307 3.76 -10.32 6.91
C LEU A 307 3.02 -10.75 5.63
N CYS A 308 2.99 -12.05 5.36
CA CYS A 308 2.19 -12.60 4.27
C CYS A 308 0.70 -12.36 4.53
N MET A 309 0.22 -12.59 5.77
CA MET A 309 -1.17 -12.31 6.14
C MET A 309 -1.52 -10.83 6.00
N ILE A 310 -0.62 -9.92 6.34
CA ILE A 310 -0.86 -8.47 6.18
C ILE A 310 -0.93 -8.07 4.70
N ALA A 311 -0.03 -8.62 3.85
CA ALA A 311 0.00 -8.28 2.42
C ALA A 311 -1.13 -8.95 1.61
N VAL A 312 -1.39 -10.22 1.90
CA VAL A 312 -2.31 -11.09 1.16
C VAL A 312 -3.71 -11.06 1.75
N GLY A 313 -3.87 -10.87 3.06
CA GLY A 313 -5.18 -10.87 3.74
C GLY A 313 -6.21 -9.97 3.08
N PRO A 314 -5.88 -8.72 2.72
CA PRO A 314 -6.83 -7.86 2.01
C PRO A 314 -7.26 -8.41 0.63
N ASN A 315 -6.53 -9.37 0.01
CA ASN A 315 -6.83 -9.97 -1.32
C ASN A 315 -7.80 -11.15 -1.19
N VAL A 316 -7.83 -11.79 -0.02
CA VAL A 316 -8.65 -12.96 0.24
C VAL A 316 -10.05 -12.56 0.69
N LEU A 317 -10.16 -11.41 1.37
CA LEU A 317 -11.43 -10.94 1.90
C LEU A 317 -11.97 -9.80 1.04
N THR A 318 -13.12 -10.01 0.43
CA THR A 318 -13.88 -8.92 -0.21
C THR A 318 -15.27 -8.87 0.40
N PHE A 319 -15.68 -7.69 0.87
CA PHE A 319 -17.06 -7.48 1.29
C PHE A 319 -17.91 -7.08 0.09
N GLU A 320 -18.92 -7.87 -0.24
CA GLU A 320 -19.84 -7.54 -1.32
C GLU A 320 -21.20 -7.12 -0.75
N PRO A 321 -21.81 -6.04 -1.28
CA PRO A 321 -23.17 -5.70 -0.94
C PRO A 321 -24.09 -6.74 -1.57
N TYR A 322 -24.73 -7.57 -0.75
CA TYR A 322 -25.73 -8.52 -1.24
C TYR A 322 -27.10 -7.84 -1.21
N ALA A 323 -27.62 -7.48 -2.39
CA ALA A 323 -29.01 -7.09 -2.58
C ALA A 323 -29.61 -7.94 -3.69
N ILE A 324 -30.77 -8.51 -3.44
CA ILE A 324 -31.61 -9.11 -4.48
C ILE A 324 -32.12 -7.94 -5.34
N PRO A 325 -31.84 -7.90 -6.67
CA PRO A 325 -32.36 -6.87 -7.55
C PRO A 325 -33.89 -6.82 -7.48
N GLU A 326 -34.51 -5.63 -7.40
CA GLU A 326 -35.97 -5.49 -7.26
C GLU A 326 -36.74 -6.20 -8.40
N GLU A 327 -36.21 -6.22 -9.63
CA GLU A 327 -36.76 -7.01 -10.75
C GLU A 327 -36.78 -8.52 -10.52
N LYS A 328 -35.88 -9.04 -9.68
CA LYS A 328 -35.88 -10.45 -9.26
C LYS A 328 -36.70 -10.67 -7.99
N VAL A 329 -37.09 -9.61 -7.28
CA VAL A 329 -37.97 -9.69 -6.11
C VAL A 329 -39.42 -9.87 -6.55
N GLU A 330 -39.85 -9.20 -7.62
CA GLU A 330 -41.15 -9.44 -8.25
C GLU A 330 -41.26 -10.90 -8.75
N GLY A 331 -41.99 -11.72 -8.00
CA GLY A 331 -42.21 -13.13 -8.30
C GLY A 331 -41.21 -14.11 -7.66
N SER A 332 -40.21 -13.64 -6.91
CA SER A 332 -39.40 -14.54 -6.07
C SER A 332 -40.03 -14.70 -4.69
N VAL A 333 -40.09 -15.94 -4.22
CA VAL A 333 -40.48 -16.26 -2.85
C VAL A 333 -39.25 -16.79 -2.13
N GLY A 334 -38.89 -16.13 -1.03
CA GLY A 334 -37.86 -16.62 -0.12
C GLY A 334 -38.11 -16.07 1.27
N ILE A 335 -38.38 -16.95 2.23
CA ILE A 335 -38.59 -16.56 3.63
C ILE A 335 -37.66 -17.39 4.52
N LYS A 336 -36.92 -16.70 5.39
CA LYS A 336 -36.33 -17.30 6.59
C LYS A 336 -37.46 -17.67 7.55
N GLY A 337 -37.87 -18.94 7.57
CA GLY A 337 -38.63 -19.51 8.70
C GLY A 337 -40.15 -19.67 8.57
N GLY A 338 -40.66 -19.99 7.37
CA GLY A 338 -42.04 -20.43 7.08
C GLY A 338 -42.14 -20.60 5.56
N GLY A 339 -42.34 -21.78 4.98
CA GLY A 339 -43.54 -22.62 5.01
C GLY A 339 -43.97 -22.92 3.56
N ILE A 340 -43.00 -23.08 2.64
CA ILE A 340 -43.28 -23.44 1.25
C ILE A 340 -43.65 -24.92 1.23
N CYS A 341 -44.72 -25.25 0.54
CA CYS A 341 -45.12 -26.64 0.34
C CYS A 341 -45.78 -26.82 -1.02
N TYR A 342 -45.72 -28.05 -1.52
CA TYR A 342 -46.44 -28.47 -2.70
C TYR A 342 -47.70 -29.22 -2.29
N VAL A 343 -48.80 -29.03 -3.01
CA VAL A 343 -49.99 -29.88 -2.91
C VAL A 343 -50.16 -30.59 -4.26
N ASP A 344 -50.21 -31.93 -4.24
CA ASP A 344 -50.38 -32.74 -5.43
C ASP A 344 -51.85 -32.73 -5.89
N ASN A 345 -52.08 -32.24 -7.10
CA ASN A 345 -53.42 -32.15 -7.70
C ASN A 345 -53.90 -33.50 -8.28
N LYS A 346 -53.06 -34.54 -8.27
CA LYS A 346 -53.31 -35.90 -8.80
C LYS A 346 -53.55 -35.97 -10.31
N ASP A 347 -53.30 -34.87 -11.02
CA ASP A 347 -53.36 -34.75 -12.47
C ASP A 347 -51.96 -34.59 -13.10
N GLY A 348 -50.90 -34.79 -12.30
CA GLY A 348 -49.51 -34.57 -12.69
C GLY A 348 -49.03 -33.13 -12.47
N THR A 349 -49.83 -32.28 -11.84
CA THR A 349 -49.45 -30.92 -11.45
C THR A 349 -49.40 -30.74 -9.92
N TYR A 350 -48.60 -29.78 -9.48
CA TYR A 350 -48.40 -29.43 -8.08
C TYR A 350 -48.71 -27.96 -7.85
N ASP A 351 -49.57 -27.66 -6.87
CA ASP A 351 -49.84 -26.30 -6.42
C ASP A 351 -48.81 -25.87 -5.36
N ILE A 352 -48.12 -24.77 -5.63
CA ILE A 352 -47.17 -24.17 -4.69
C ILE A 352 -47.93 -23.25 -3.75
N TYR A 353 -47.81 -23.51 -2.45
CA TYR A 353 -48.31 -22.64 -1.39
C TYR A 353 -47.15 -22.04 -0.61
N VAL A 354 -47.30 -20.75 -0.29
CA VAL A 354 -46.33 -19.96 0.48
C VAL A 354 -47.08 -19.33 1.63
N ASP A 355 -46.73 -19.68 2.86
CA ASP A 355 -47.43 -19.24 4.08
C ASP A 355 -48.96 -19.45 3.99
N GLY A 356 -49.37 -20.59 3.41
CA GLY A 356 -50.77 -20.96 3.24
C GLY A 356 -51.53 -20.22 2.14
N ARG A 357 -50.86 -19.40 1.32
CA ARG A 357 -51.46 -18.75 0.14
C ARG A 357 -51.01 -19.44 -1.13
N TYR A 358 -51.98 -19.70 -2.03
CA TYR A 358 -51.69 -20.22 -3.36
C TYR A 358 -50.79 -19.24 -4.12
N PHE A 359 -49.70 -19.76 -4.68
CA PHE A 359 -48.76 -19.00 -5.47
C PHE A 359 -48.87 -19.31 -6.96
N LYS A 360 -48.67 -20.58 -7.33
CA LYS A 360 -48.70 -21.03 -8.74
C LYS A 360 -48.74 -22.55 -8.84
N THR A 361 -49.35 -23.08 -9.90
CA THR A 361 -49.27 -24.50 -10.29
C THR A 361 -48.06 -24.78 -11.19
N THR A 362 -47.33 -25.86 -10.91
CA THR A 362 -46.15 -26.32 -11.66
C THR A 362 -46.27 -27.80 -12.02
N ILE A 363 -45.52 -28.24 -13.03
CA ILE A 363 -45.36 -29.64 -13.42
C ILE A 363 -44.02 -30.23 -12.93
N GLU A 364 -43.13 -29.39 -12.41
CA GLU A 364 -41.82 -29.79 -11.91
C GLU A 364 -41.64 -29.34 -10.45
N LEU A 365 -41.04 -30.23 -9.64
CA LEU A 365 -40.61 -29.93 -8.27
C LEU A 365 -39.24 -29.22 -8.33
N PHE A 366 -39.21 -27.95 -7.94
CA PHE A 366 -38.01 -27.12 -8.04
C PHE A 366 -36.96 -27.40 -6.94
N ASP A 367 -37.36 -28.06 -5.85
CA ASP A 367 -36.50 -28.46 -4.74
C ASP A 367 -37.11 -29.67 -4.00
N GLU A 368 -36.33 -30.75 -3.87
CA GLU A 368 -36.75 -32.01 -3.22
C GLU A 368 -36.92 -31.87 -1.69
N HIS A 369 -36.40 -30.80 -1.07
CA HIS A 369 -36.47 -30.58 0.37
C HIS A 369 -37.77 -29.89 0.80
N ILE A 370 -38.59 -29.45 -0.15
CA ILE A 370 -39.89 -28.84 0.12
C ILE A 370 -40.94 -29.96 0.25
N PRO A 371 -41.69 -30.01 1.36
CA PRO A 371 -42.67 -31.08 1.58
C PRO A 371 -43.80 -31.03 0.56
N VAL A 372 -44.19 -32.22 0.08
CA VAL A 372 -45.34 -32.44 -0.81
C VAL A 372 -46.46 -33.08 0.00
N TYR A 373 -47.63 -32.47 -0.03
CA TYR A 373 -48.84 -32.93 0.65
C TYR A 373 -49.91 -33.35 -0.34
N ASN A 374 -50.80 -34.25 0.08
CA ASN A 374 -51.88 -34.71 -0.78
C ASN A 374 -53.12 -33.80 -0.72
N THR A 375 -53.20 -32.95 0.31
CA THR A 375 -54.31 -32.02 0.53
C THR A 375 -53.82 -30.72 1.16
N LEU A 376 -54.54 -29.63 0.88
CA LEU A 376 -54.24 -28.31 1.46
C LEU A 376 -54.40 -28.30 2.99
N GLU A 377 -55.36 -29.06 3.54
CA GLU A 377 -55.58 -29.15 4.98
C GLU A 377 -54.38 -29.77 5.72
N GLU A 378 -53.76 -30.80 5.13
CA GLU A 378 -52.56 -31.44 5.66
C GLU A 378 -51.37 -30.48 5.66
N ALA A 379 -51.18 -29.75 4.56
CA ALA A 379 -50.16 -28.73 4.41
C ALA A 379 -50.29 -27.58 5.43
N MET A 380 -51.52 -27.13 5.69
CA MET A 380 -51.80 -26.02 6.61
C MET A 380 -51.71 -26.43 8.10
N SER A 381 -51.96 -27.70 8.43
CA SER A 381 -51.90 -28.20 9.81
C SER A 381 -50.47 -28.29 10.38
N MET A 382 -49.47 -28.49 9.52
CA MET A 382 -48.06 -28.66 9.89
C MET A 382 -47.31 -27.34 10.03
N ASN A 383 -47.72 -26.29 9.30
CA ASN A 383 -47.14 -24.95 9.37
C ASN A 383 -47.54 -24.15 10.63
N GLN A 384 -48.45 -24.67 11.48
CA GLN A 384 -48.89 -24.04 12.73
C GLN A 384 -48.21 -24.60 14.00
N ARG A 385 -47.22 -25.51 13.87
CA ARG A 385 -46.48 -26.10 15.00
C ARG A 385 -45.08 -25.53 15.18
#